data_AF-A0A0G1WKM0-F1
#
_entry.id   AF-A0A0G1WKM0-F1
#
_cell.length_a   1.000
_cell.length_b   1.000
_cell.length_c   1.000
_cell.angle_alpha   90.00
_cell.angle_beta   90.00
_cell.angle_gamma   90.00
#
_symmetry.space_group_name_H-M   'P 1'
#
loop_
_entity.id
_entity.type
_entity.pdbx_description
1 polymer ?
#
loop_
_entity_poly.entity_id
_entity_poly.type
_entity_poly.pdbx_seq_one_letter_code
_entity_poly.pdbx_strand_id
1 'polypeptide(L)'
;MDTLTKRTIEPNVLRRILSERGADVALPKDIVRAARAGNLVDEDTASALLAAIDDRNRMVHDYSEEFAVVLHGRVKNEYINAFKQLLQNISNT
;
A
#
# COMPACT_ATOMS: atom_id res chain seq x y z
N MET A 1 -23.76 14.70 -9.71
CA MET A 1 -23.16 13.38 -9.97
C MET A 1 -22.14 13.13 -8.89
N ASP A 2 -22.58 12.47 -7.82
CA ASP A 2 -21.69 12.03 -6.75
C ASP A 2 -21.01 10.77 -7.27
N THR A 3 -19.81 10.95 -7.84
CA THR A 3 -18.97 9.81 -8.19
C THR A 3 -18.63 9.14 -6.88
N LEU A 4 -19.34 8.05 -6.60
CA LEU A 4 -18.89 6.96 -5.74
C LEU A 4 -17.39 6.78 -5.98
N THR A 5 -16.61 7.46 -5.15
CA THR A 5 -15.17 7.30 -5.04
C THR A 5 -15.03 5.82 -4.75
N LYS A 6 -14.63 5.03 -5.76
CA LYS A 6 -14.20 3.65 -5.57
C LYS A 6 -13.27 3.73 -4.37
N ARG A 7 -13.73 3.29 -3.19
CA ARG A 7 -13.03 3.47 -1.91
C ARG A 7 -11.77 2.65 -1.98
N THR A 8 -10.80 3.25 -2.63
CA THR A 8 -9.47 2.76 -2.77
C THR A 8 -8.87 3.09 -1.43
N ILE A 9 -8.55 2.07 -0.63
CA ILE A 9 -7.60 2.28 0.46
C ILE A 9 -6.32 2.76 -0.24
N GLU A 10 -6.15 4.07 -0.24
CA GLU A 10 -5.01 4.80 -0.76
C GLU A 10 -3.95 4.83 0.35
N PRO A 11 -2.65 4.74 0.02
CA PRO A 11 -1.59 4.91 0.99
C PRO A 11 -1.47 6.39 1.41
N ASN A 12 -2.51 6.91 2.07
CA ASN A 12 -2.73 8.33 2.38
C ASN A 12 -1.59 8.93 3.20
N VAL A 13 -1.02 8.15 4.11
CA VAL A 13 0.14 8.58 4.91
C VAL A 13 1.35 8.82 4.01
N LEU A 14 1.68 7.85 3.14
CA LEU A 14 2.79 8.01 2.18
C LEU A 14 2.53 9.16 1.21
N ARG A 15 1.31 9.28 0.67
CA ARG A 15 0.92 10.39 -0.22
C ARG A 15 1.14 11.74 0.45
N ARG A 16 0.71 11.88 1.71
CA ARG A 16 0.90 13.10 2.49
C ARG A 16 2.38 13.43 2.69
N ILE A 17 3.18 12.47 3.13
CA ILE A 17 4.63 12.66 3.33
C ILE A 17 5.32 13.06 2.02
N LEU A 18 4.98 12.41 0.90
CA LEU A 18 5.52 12.74 -0.41
C LEU A 18 5.11 14.16 -0.86
N SER A 19 3.85 14.55 -0.63
CA SER A 19 3.37 15.89 -0.93
C SER A 19 4.10 16.96 -0.12
N GLU A 20 4.35 16.72 1.17
CA GLU A 20 5.13 17.60 2.04
C GLU A 20 6.60 17.71 1.56
N ARG A 21 7.10 16.69 0.84
CA ARG A 21 8.41 16.66 0.18
C ARG A 21 8.41 17.18 -1.27
N GLY A 22 7.28 17.73 -1.75
CA GLY A 22 7.16 18.32 -3.09
C GLY A 22 6.85 17.33 -4.22
N ALA A 23 6.50 16.08 -3.91
CA ALA A 23 6.07 15.08 -4.89
C ALA A 23 4.54 14.87 -4.80
N ASP A 24 3.79 15.39 -5.78
CA ASP A 24 2.35 15.18 -5.87
C ASP A 24 2.05 13.94 -6.73
N VAL A 25 1.72 12.83 -6.06
CA VAL A 25 1.45 11.54 -6.70
C VAL A 25 0.05 11.07 -6.29
N ALA A 26 -0.78 10.73 -7.27
CA ALA A 26 -2.19 10.41 -7.04
C ALA A 26 -2.51 8.92 -7.03
N LEU A 27 -1.80 8.12 -7.84
CA LEU A 27 -2.15 6.70 -8.01
C LEU A 27 -1.53 5.83 -6.90
N PRO A 28 -2.28 4.88 -6.30
CA PRO A 28 -1.80 4.06 -5.17
C PRO A 28 -0.45 3.39 -5.40
N LYS A 29 -0.26 2.76 -6.57
CA LYS A 29 0.99 2.09 -6.90
C LYS A 29 2.13 3.08 -7.12
N ASP A 30 1.83 4.24 -7.70
CA ASP A 30 2.84 5.28 -7.94
C ASP A 30 3.26 5.95 -6.63
N ILE A 31 2.35 6.09 -5.66
CA ILE A 31 2.68 6.53 -4.30
C ILE A 31 3.70 5.58 -3.67
N VAL A 32 3.52 4.25 -3.79
CA VAL A 32 4.50 3.28 -3.26
C VAL A 32 5.83 3.35 -4.01
N ARG A 33 5.82 3.48 -5.34
CA ARG A 33 7.04 3.64 -6.14
C ARG A 33 7.81 4.91 -5.79
N ALA A 34 7.10 6.02 -5.59
CA ALA A 34 7.68 7.29 -5.18
C ALA A 34 8.22 7.22 -3.75
N ALA A 35 7.53 6.53 -2.84
CA ALA A 35 8.02 6.29 -1.48
C ALA A 35 9.34 5.51 -1.49
N ARG A 36 9.45 4.47 -2.32
CA ARG A 36 10.69 3.73 -2.54
C ARG A 36 11.79 4.63 -3.11
N ALA A 37 11.49 5.38 -4.18
CA ALA A 37 12.47 6.29 -4.80
C ALA A 37 12.96 7.39 -3.83
N GLY A 38 12.11 7.81 -2.90
CA GLY A 38 12.42 8.75 -1.83
C GLY A 38 13.01 8.12 -0.56
N ASN A 39 13.42 6.84 -0.61
CA ASN A 39 13.98 6.08 0.52
C ASN A 39 13.10 6.05 1.79
N LEU A 40 11.78 6.19 1.66
CA LEU A 40 10.84 6.00 2.78
C LEU A 40 10.63 4.52 3.10
N VAL A 41 10.80 3.66 2.10
CA VAL A 41 10.69 2.20 2.20
C VAL A 41 11.78 1.56 1.35
N ASP A 42 12.23 0.37 1.75
CA ASP A 42 13.13 -0.46 0.95
C ASP A 42 12.38 -1.23 -0.15
N GLU A 43 13.13 -2.02 -0.94
CA GLU A 43 12.57 -2.84 -2.02
C GLU A 43 11.53 -3.84 -1.51
N ASP A 44 11.87 -4.58 -0.45
CA ASP A 44 11.05 -5.67 0.06
C ASP A 44 9.72 -5.13 0.60
N THR A 45 9.78 -4.03 1.35
CA THR A 45 8.59 -3.32 1.85
C THR A 45 7.77 -2.76 0.69
N ALA A 46 8.40 -2.14 -0.31
CA ALA A 46 7.69 -1.62 -1.48
C ALA A 46 6.99 -2.73 -2.27
N SER A 47 7.64 -3.86 -2.48
CA SER A 47 7.09 -5.02 -3.17
C SER A 47 5.86 -5.58 -2.45
N ALA A 48 5.95 -5.75 -1.12
CA ALA A 48 4.83 -6.20 -0.30
C ALA A 48 3.65 -5.22 -0.32
N LEU A 49 3.92 -3.90 -0.26
CA LEU A 49 2.87 -2.87 -0.34
C LEU A 49 2.20 -2.82 -1.72
N LEU A 50 2.95 -3.04 -2.81
CA LEU A 50 2.38 -3.15 -4.15
C LEU A 50 1.49 -4.38 -4.29
N ALA A 51 1.93 -5.53 -3.75
CA ALA A 51 1.12 -6.75 -3.72
C ALA A 51 -0.16 -6.56 -2.91
N ALA A 52 -0.09 -5.88 -1.75
CA ALA A 52 -1.26 -5.57 -0.93
C ALA A 52 -2.29 -4.69 -1.67
N ILE A 53 -1.83 -3.74 -2.50
CA ILE A 53 -2.73 -2.94 -3.36
C ILE A 53 -3.43 -3.84 -4.39
N ASP A 54 -2.70 -4.76 -5.01
CA ASP A 54 -3.27 -5.69 -5.99
C ASP A 54 -4.29 -6.63 -5.37
N ASP A 55 -3.98 -7.21 -4.23
CA ASP A 55 -4.91 -8.08 -3.51
C ASP A 55 -6.14 -7.31 -3.02
N ARG A 56 -5.99 -6.06 -2.57
CA ARG A 56 -7.15 -5.24 -2.20
C ARG A 56 -8.04 -4.96 -3.41
N ASN A 57 -7.47 -4.69 -4.58
CA ASN A 57 -8.25 -4.52 -5.81
C ASN A 57 -8.98 -5.82 -6.17
N ARG A 58 -8.35 -6.98 -5.95
CA ARG A 58 -8.96 -8.29 -6.18
C ARG A 58 -10.08 -8.62 -5.18
N MET A 59 -9.93 -8.28 -3.89
CA MET A 59 -10.96 -8.50 -2.86
C MET A 59 -12.31 -7.89 -3.18
N VAL A 60 -12.34 -6.81 -3.97
CA VAL A 60 -13.59 -6.15 -4.38
C VAL A 60 -14.37 -7.00 -5.40
N HIS A 61 -13.68 -7.92 -6.09
CA HIS A 61 -14.23 -8.69 -7.21
C HIS A 61 -14.20 -10.21 -6.98
N ASP A 62 -13.45 -10.70 -5.99
CA ASP A 62 -13.26 -12.11 -5.71
C ASP A 62 -13.69 -12.44 -4.28
N TYR A 63 -14.83 -13.14 -4.17
CA TYR A 63 -15.42 -13.62 -2.91
C TYR A 63 -15.14 -15.11 -2.66
N SER A 64 -14.21 -15.73 -3.40
CA SER A 64 -13.88 -17.14 -3.22
C SER A 64 -13.16 -17.40 -1.89
N GLU A 65 -13.49 -18.52 -1.25
CA GLU A 65 -12.79 -18.97 -0.04
C GLU A 65 -11.32 -19.28 -0.32
N GLU A 66 -11.02 -19.84 -1.50
CA GLU A 66 -9.64 -20.11 -1.94
C GLU A 66 -8.78 -18.84 -1.93
N PHE A 67 -9.28 -17.74 -2.50
CA PHE A 67 -8.58 -16.47 -2.46
C PHE A 67 -8.46 -15.93 -1.03
N ALA A 68 -9.51 -16.07 -0.21
CA ALA A 68 -9.48 -15.63 1.18
C ALA A 68 -8.37 -16.34 2.00
N VAL A 69 -8.19 -17.65 1.80
CA VAL A 69 -7.13 -18.43 2.45
C VAL A 69 -5.73 -17.95 2.02
N VAL A 70 -5.53 -17.74 0.72
CA VAL A 70 -4.26 -17.21 0.18
C VAL A 70 -3.96 -15.82 0.73
N LEU A 71 -4.95 -14.93 0.68
CA LEU A 71 -4.83 -13.57 1.17
C LEU A 71 -4.52 -13.53 2.67
N HIS A 72 -5.19 -14.36 3.47
CA HIS A 72 -4.92 -14.45 4.91
C HIS A 72 -3.45 -14.84 5.19
N GLY A 73 -2.89 -15.77 4.39
CA GLY A 73 -1.47 -16.11 4.46
C GLY A 73 -0.55 -14.92 4.18
N ARG A 74 -0.80 -14.18 3.10
CA ARG A 74 -0.02 -12.99 2.72
C ARG A 74 -0.11 -11.89 3.77
N VAL A 75 -1.31 -11.63 4.30
CA VAL A 75 -1.51 -10.64 5.38
C VAL A 75 -0.63 -10.99 6.59
N LYS A 76 -0.70 -12.25 7.04
CA LYS A 76 0.01 -12.70 8.24
C LYS A 76 1.52 -12.69 8.08
N ASN A 77 2.03 -13.11 6.92
CA ASN A 77 3.44 -13.41 6.74
C ASN A 77 4.22 -12.28 6.04
N GLU A 78 3.56 -11.47 5.21
CA GLU A 78 4.20 -10.45 4.37
C GLU A 78 3.73 -9.05 4.76
N TYR A 79 2.42 -8.79 4.70
CA TYR A 79 1.92 -7.41 4.78
C TYR A 79 2.06 -6.80 6.16
N ILE A 80 1.82 -7.55 7.23
CA ILE A 80 2.02 -7.06 8.61
C ILE A 80 3.47 -6.62 8.82
N ASN A 81 4.44 -7.35 8.28
CA ASN A 81 5.85 -7.02 8.43
C ASN A 81 6.20 -5.75 7.64
N ALA A 82 5.70 -5.62 6.41
CA ALA A 82 5.86 -4.41 5.61
C ALA A 82 5.26 -3.16 6.30
N PHE A 83 4.07 -3.28 6.90
CA PHE A 83 3.46 -2.18 7.65
C PHE A 83 4.26 -1.82 8.91
N LYS A 84 4.79 -2.81 9.63
CA LYS A 84 5.67 -2.54 10.79
C LYS A 84 6.93 -1.80 10.38
N GLN A 85 7.58 -2.22 9.30
CA GLN A 85 8.78 -1.56 8.79
C GLN A 85 8.47 -0.12 8.34
N LEU A 86 7.36 0.08 7.63
CA LEU A 86 6.91 1.40 7.22
C LEU A 86 6.68 2.32 8.43
N LEU A 87 6.03 1.84 9.48
CA LEU A 87 5.81 2.62 10.71
C LEU A 87 7.13 3.00 11.36
N GLN A 88 8.09 2.08 11.46
CA GLN A 88 9.42 2.35 11.98
C GLN A 88 10.15 3.43 11.15
N ASN A 89 10.10 3.32 9.83
CA ASN A 89 10.77 4.28 8.95
C ASN A 89 10.17 5.69 9.07
N ILE A 90 8.84 5.80 9.13
CA ILE A 90 8.15 7.09 9.28
C ILE A 90 8.37 7.68 10.68
N SER A 91 8.40 6.87 11.74
CA SER A 91 8.67 7.37 13.10
C SER A 91 10.10 7.91 13.29
N ASN A 92 11.03 7.48 12.45
CA ASN A 92 12.44 7.93 12.47
C ASN A 92 12.73 9.07 11.48
N THR A 93 11.71 9.53 10.75
CA THR A 93 11.78 10.65 9.80
C THR A 93 11.35 11.95 10.48
#